data_AF-A0A1Y2TFK8-F1
#
_entry.id   AF-A0A1Y2TFK8-F1
#
_cell.length_a   1.000
_cell.length_b   1.000
_cell.length_c   1.000
_cell.angle_alpha   90.00
_cell.angle_beta   90.00
_cell.angle_gamma   90.00
#
_symmetry.space_group_name_H-M   'P 1'
#
loop_
_entity.id
_entity.type
_entity.pdbx_description
1 polymer ?
#
loop_
_entity_poly.entity_id
_entity_poly.type
_entity_poly.pdbx_seq_one_letter_code
_entity_poly.pdbx_strand_id
1 'polypeptide(L)'
;MPTTQKYSPRASSDQDGERPFVIDYVEKPGFNVGDKVYLLNSDGSRDGPYLIASVPSTGNYTLCLETGASVRNGDEISGDELEEA
;
A
#
# COMPACT_ATOMS: atom_id res chain seq x y z
N MET A 1 28.27 -33.84 -32.06
CA MET A 1 28.05 -35.06 -31.24
C MET A 1 29.26 -35.23 -30.33
N PRO A 2 29.19 -35.61 -29.05
CA PRO A 2 28.09 -35.75 -28.06
C PRO A 2 28.24 -34.65 -26.95
N THR A 3 27.53 -34.52 -25.83
CA THR A 3 27.02 -35.50 -24.85
C THR A 3 25.95 -34.85 -23.97
N THR A 4 24.85 -35.56 -23.78
CA THR A 4 23.80 -35.32 -22.77
C THR A 4 24.39 -35.20 -21.36
N GLN A 5 23.97 -34.21 -20.58
CA GLN A 5 24.00 -34.31 -19.12
C GLN A 5 22.66 -33.88 -18.53
N LYS A 6 21.90 -34.91 -18.13
CA LYS A 6 20.73 -34.82 -17.27
C LYS A 6 21.18 -34.22 -15.94
N TYR A 7 20.75 -33.01 -15.61
CA TYR A 7 20.83 -32.50 -14.24
C TYR A 7 19.41 -32.41 -13.70
N SER A 8 19.05 -33.45 -12.95
CA SER A 8 17.96 -33.39 -11.97
C SER A 8 18.17 -32.13 -11.12
N PRO A 9 17.15 -31.27 -10.90
CA PRO A 9 17.27 -30.30 -9.82
C PRO A 9 17.29 -31.09 -8.52
N ARG A 10 18.50 -31.36 -7.99
CA ARG A 10 18.70 -31.66 -6.57
C ARG A 10 18.19 -30.41 -5.86
N ALA A 11 17.02 -30.52 -5.23
CA ALA A 11 16.59 -29.55 -4.24
C ALA A 11 17.59 -29.65 -3.06
N SER A 12 18.67 -28.88 -3.15
CA SER A 12 19.53 -28.58 -2.03
C SER A 12 18.82 -27.49 -1.24
N SER A 13 18.08 -27.91 -0.22
CA SER A 13 17.58 -27.04 0.83
C SER A 13 18.77 -26.63 1.70
N ASP A 14 19.54 -25.66 1.22
CA ASP A 14 20.48 -24.92 2.05
C ASP A 14 19.69 -23.83 2.77
N GLN A 15 19.53 -24.02 4.07
CA GLN A 15 18.94 -23.03 4.96
C GLN A 15 19.97 -21.93 5.21
N ASP A 16 19.69 -20.71 4.75
CA ASP A 16 20.28 -19.50 5.33
C ASP A 16 19.26 -18.36 5.28
N GLY A 17 18.46 -18.29 6.36
CA GLY A 17 18.54 -17.14 7.26
C GLY A 17 18.04 -15.76 6.84
N GLU A 18 17.81 -15.45 5.57
CA GLU A 18 17.33 -14.12 5.17
C GLU A 18 16.04 -14.25 4.38
N ARG A 19 14.92 -14.13 5.09
CA ARG A 19 13.69 -13.71 4.42
C ARG A 19 14.07 -12.42 3.71
N PRO A 20 13.91 -12.30 2.38
CA PRO A 20 14.15 -11.03 1.72
C PRO A 20 13.30 -10.02 2.47
N PHE A 21 13.95 -9.03 3.09
CA PHE A 21 13.26 -7.83 3.49
C PHE A 21 12.77 -7.26 2.18
N VAL A 22 11.51 -7.57 1.85
CA VAL A 22 10.77 -6.70 0.97
C VAL A 22 10.69 -5.42 1.79
N ILE A 23 11.70 -4.57 1.62
CA ILE A 23 11.44 -3.16 1.50
C ILE A 23 10.48 -3.09 0.33
N ASP A 24 9.22 -3.35 0.62
CA ASP A 24 8.13 -2.86 -0.18
C ASP A 24 8.38 -1.36 -0.09
N TYR A 25 9.19 -0.86 -1.03
CA TYR A 25 8.88 0.43 -1.60
C TYR A 25 7.52 0.16 -2.20
N VAL A 26 6.49 0.20 -1.34
CA VAL A 26 5.11 0.16 -1.74
C VAL A 26 5.11 1.37 -2.66
N GLU A 27 5.15 1.12 -3.96
CA GLU A 27 4.72 2.09 -4.95
C GLU A 27 3.30 2.35 -4.53
N LYS A 28 3.18 3.31 -3.63
CA LYS A 28 1.98 3.54 -2.87
C LYS A 28 0.95 3.82 -3.92
N PRO A 29 -0.14 3.03 -3.99
CA PRO A 29 -1.12 3.23 -5.05
C PRO A 29 -1.51 4.70 -4.98
N GLY A 30 -1.24 5.42 -6.05
CA GLY A 30 -1.60 6.83 -6.15
C GLY A 30 -3.13 6.87 -6.10
N PHE A 31 -3.70 7.24 -4.96
CA PHE A 31 -5.14 7.34 -4.85
C PHE A 31 -5.63 8.50 -5.70
N ASN A 32 -6.77 8.32 -6.36
CA ASN A 32 -7.37 9.35 -7.19
C ASN A 32 -8.53 10.02 -6.46
N VAL A 33 -8.84 11.26 -6.81
CA VAL A 33 -10.02 11.96 -6.27
C VAL A 33 -11.29 11.13 -6.55
N GLY A 34 -12.07 10.87 -5.49
CA GLY A 34 -13.26 10.02 -5.51
C GLY A 34 -13.00 8.54 -5.20
N ASP A 35 -11.74 8.13 -4.97
CA ASP A 35 -11.42 6.77 -4.54
C ASP A 35 -11.82 6.54 -3.08
N LYS A 36 -12.25 5.31 -2.74
CA LYS A 36 -12.70 4.95 -1.39
C LYS A 36 -11.53 4.40 -0.58
N VAL A 37 -11.27 5.03 0.56
CA VAL A 37 -10.16 4.69 1.44
C VAL A 37 -10.60 4.65 2.90
N TYR A 38 -9.94 3.82 3.70
CA TYR A 38 -9.98 3.90 5.16
C TYR A 38 -8.78 4.67 5.67
N LEU A 39 -9.02 5.53 6.66
CA LEU A 39 -7.98 6.21 7.42
C LEU A 39 -7.52 5.29 8.55
N LEU A 40 -6.27 4.85 8.49
CA LEU A 40 -5.58 4.15 9.56
C LEU A 40 -5.15 5.17 10.62
N ASN A 41 -5.76 5.11 11.80
CA ASN A 41 -5.29 5.90 12.93
C ASN A 41 -4.10 5.21 13.60
N SER A 42 -3.26 5.99 14.27
CA SER A 42 -2.11 5.47 15.03
C SER A 42 -2.48 4.52 16.17
N ASP A 43 -3.75 4.48 16.56
CA ASP A 43 -4.33 3.52 17.52
C ASP A 43 -4.55 2.11 16.90
N GLY A 44 -4.38 1.97 15.58
CA GLY A 44 -4.68 0.75 14.82
C GLY A 44 -6.14 0.65 14.37
N SER A 45 -6.98 1.60 14.81
CA SER A 45 -8.38 1.73 14.39
C SER A 45 -8.49 2.31 12.97
N ARG A 46 -9.31 1.69 12.13
CA ARG A 46 -9.66 2.18 10.78
C ARG A 46 -10.91 3.03 10.84
N ASP A 47 -10.86 4.19 10.23
CA ASP A 47 -11.94 5.17 10.21
C ASP A 47 -12.38 5.39 8.76
N GLY A 48 -13.69 5.38 8.50
CA GLY A 48 -14.23 5.47 7.14
C GLY A 48 -15.44 4.55 6.90
N PRO A 49 -15.82 4.29 5.63
CA PRO A 49 -15.08 4.64 4.41
C PRO A 49 -15.13 6.14 4.07
N TYR A 50 -14.00 6.67 3.65
CA TYR A 50 -13.82 8.04 3.17
C TYR A 50 -13.55 8.06 1.67
N LEU A 51 -13.75 9.21 1.05
CA LEU A 51 -13.41 9.48 -0.34
C LEU A 51 -12.21 10.42 -0.39
N ILE A 52 -11.32 10.22 -1.37
CA ILE A 52 -10.28 11.21 -1.65
C ILE A 52 -10.95 12.48 -2.21
N ALA A 53 -10.81 13.59 -1.51
CA ALA A 53 -11.35 14.88 -1.93
C ALA A 53 -10.40 15.61 -2.90
N SER A 54 -9.09 15.59 -2.62
CA SER A 54 -8.06 16.21 -3.46
C SER A 54 -6.67 15.63 -3.17
N VAL A 55 -5.74 15.84 -4.09
CA VAL A 55 -4.33 15.43 -3.98
C VAL A 55 -3.45 16.68 -4.04
N PRO A 56 -3.28 17.41 -2.92
CA PRO A 56 -2.50 18.65 -2.92
C PRO A 56 -1.03 18.44 -3.25
N SER A 57 -0.46 17.30 -2.87
CA SER A 57 0.94 16.93 -3.14
C SER A 57 1.06 15.44 -3.38
N THR A 58 2.13 15.00 -4.06
CA THR A 58 2.40 13.57 -4.24
C THR A 58 2.54 12.88 -2.90
N GLY A 59 1.65 11.91 -2.63
CA GLY A 59 1.64 11.15 -1.37
C GLY A 59 0.79 11.76 -0.26
N ASN A 60 0.27 12.99 -0.42
CA ASN A 60 -0.66 13.61 0.53
C ASN A 60 -2.04 13.77 -0.11
N TYR A 61 -3.07 13.47 0.65
CA TYR A 61 -4.45 13.43 0.20
C TYR A 61 -5.33 14.12 1.23
N THR A 62 -6.33 14.85 0.77
CA THR A 62 -7.41 15.31 1.65
C THR A 62 -8.59 14.37 1.50
N LEU A 63 -9.28 14.08 2.60
CA LEU A 63 -10.42 13.17 2.60
C LEU A 63 -11.74 13.93 2.74
N CYS A 64 -12.80 13.36 2.18
CA CYS A 64 -14.18 13.76 2.41
C CYS A 64 -15.05 12.54 2.74
N LEU A 65 -16.14 12.79 3.47
CA LEU A 65 -17.21 11.83 3.66
C LEU A 65 -17.97 11.64 2.35
N GLU A 66 -18.69 10.52 2.21
CA GLU A 66 -19.61 10.29 1.09
C GLU A 66 -20.70 11.39 0.98
N THR A 67 -20.97 12.08 2.08
CA THR A 67 -21.87 13.25 2.14
C THR A 67 -21.26 14.54 1.57
N GLY A 68 -19.96 14.53 1.23
CA GLY A 68 -19.20 15.68 0.75
C GLY A 68 -18.59 16.55 1.85
N ALA A 69 -18.75 16.19 3.12
CA ALA A 69 -18.12 16.91 4.23
C ALA A 69 -16.63 16.58 4.33
N SER A 70 -15.77 17.59 4.45
CA SER A 70 -14.32 17.41 4.61
C SER A 70 -13.97 16.71 5.93
N VAL A 71 -13.18 15.65 5.85
CA VAL A 71 -12.68 14.90 7.01
C VAL A 71 -11.51 15.67 7.62
N ARG A 72 -11.41 15.69 8.96
CA ARG A 72 -10.37 16.44 9.69
C ARG A 72 -10.22 17.91 9.25
N ASN A 73 -11.30 18.56 8.82
CA ASN A 73 -11.27 19.93 8.28
C ASN A 73 -10.45 20.11 6.99
N GLY A 74 -10.24 19.03 6.23
CA GLY A 74 -9.42 19.04 5.01
C GLY A 74 -7.92 18.88 5.28
N ASP A 75 -7.59 18.21 6.38
CA ASP A 75 -6.21 17.89 6.75
C ASP A 75 -5.51 17.05 5.66
N GLU A 76 -4.23 17.34 5.43
CA GLU A 76 -3.40 16.59 4.49
C GLU A 76 -2.94 15.30 5.13
N ILE A 77 -3.52 14.20 4.69
CA ILE A 77 -3.26 12.88 5.21
C ILE A 77 -2.28 12.19 4.26
N SER A 78 -1.17 11.70 4.81
CA SER A 78 -0.26 10.87 4.02
C SER A 78 -1.00 9.63 3.56
N GLY A 79 -0.74 9.19 2.33
CA GLY A 79 -1.19 7.88 1.85
C GLY A 79 -0.75 6.74 2.79
N ASP A 80 0.25 6.96 3.66
CA ASP A 80 0.72 5.96 4.64
C ASP A 80 -0.31 5.64 5.69
N GLU A 81 -1.18 6.61 5.97
CA GLU A 81 -2.30 6.46 6.87
C GLU A 81 -3.58 6.10 6.10
N LEU A 82 -3.49 5.75 4.80
CA LEU A 82 -4.63 5.36 3.98
C LEU A 82 -4.54 3.90 3.55
N GLU A 83 -5.68 3.22 3.61
CA GLU A 83 -5.86 1.85 3.11
C GLU A 83 -6.98 1.83 2.06
N GLU A 84 -6.83 1.04 1.00
CA GLU A 84 -7.90 0.81 0.01
C GLU A 84 -9.12 0.16 0.67
N ALA A 85 -10.33 0.60 0.32
CA ALA A 85 -11.56 0.25 1.04
C ALA A 85 -12.32 -0.99 0.56
#